data_AF-A0A7C0Y3V1-F1
#
_entry.id   AF-A0A7C0Y3V1-F1
#
_cell.length_a   1.000
_cell.length_b   1.000
_cell.length_c   1.000
_cell.angle_alpha   90.00
_cell.angle_beta   90.00
_cell.angle_gamma   90.00
#
_symmetry.space_group_name_H-M   'P 1'
#
loop_
_entity.id
_entity.type
_entity.pdbx_description
1 polymer ?
#
loop_
_entity_poly.entity_id
_entity_poly.type
_entity_poly.pdbx_seq_one_letter_code
_entity_poly.pdbx_strand_id
1 'polypeptide(L)' 'MTVEIAPIVRRKLKDGRIITRIGRGFSLNELRAAGITIDVAKRLGIPIDKRRRSSREENIQMLK' A
#
# COMPACT_ATOMS: atom_id res chain seq x y z
N MET A 1 -11.92 -6.29 -14.28
CA MET A 1 -10.58 -5.73 -14.51
C MET A 1 -9.93 -5.55 -13.15
N THR A 2 -9.15 -6.53 -12.70
CA THR A 2 -8.35 -6.41 -11.49
C THR A 2 -7.15 -5.54 -11.81
N VAL A 3 -7.04 -4.41 -11.15
CA VAL A 3 -5.86 -3.56 -11.25
C VAL A 3 -4.74 -4.27 -10.48
N GLU A 4 -3.75 -4.82 -11.18
CA GLU A 4 -2.58 -5.47 -10.56
C GLU A 4 -1.65 -4.41 -9.97
N ILE A 5 -2.11 -3.74 -8.92
CA ILE A 5 -1.34 -2.75 -8.18
C ILE A 5 -1.07 -3.30 -6.78
N ALA A 6 0.22 -3.38 -6.45
CA ALA A 6 0.69 -3.89 -5.17
C ALA A 6 1.64 -2.87 -4.52
N PRO A 7 1.52 -2.62 -3.21
CA PRO A 7 2.31 -1.60 -2.55
C PRO A 7 3.75 -2.06 -2.34
N ILE A 8 4.67 -1.10 -2.40
CA ILE A 8 6.06 -1.30 -2.03
C ILE A 8 6.20 -1.17 -0.52
N VAL A 9 6.75 -2.20 0.11
CA VAL A 9 7.02 -2.24 1.55
C VAL A 9 8.52 -2.31 1.78
N ARG A 10 9.01 -1.47 2.69
CA ARG A 10 10.41 -1.47 3.11
C ARG A 10 10.58 -2.09 4.49
N ARG A 11 11.63 -2.89 4.66
CA ARG A 11 12.11 -3.37 5.96
C ARG A 11 13.55 -2.93 6.15
N LYS A 12 13.85 -2.35 7.31
CA LYS A 12 15.22 -2.10 7.75
C LYS A 12 15.76 -3.37 8.40
N LEU A 13 16.92 -3.83 7.94
CA LEU A 13 17.66 -4.95 8.52
C LEU A 13 18.51 -4.46 9.71
N LYS A 14 19.01 -5.41 10.53
CA LYS A 14 19.90 -5.08 11.66
C LYS A 14 21.19 -4.39 11.19
N ASP A 15 21.69 -4.77 10.02
CA ASP A 15 22.92 -4.24 9.42
C ASP A 15 22.72 -2.87 8.73
N GLY A 16 21.59 -2.20 8.95
CA GLY A 16 21.29 -0.88 8.40
C GLY A 16 20.77 -0.86 6.96
N ARG A 17 20.91 -1.96 6.21
CA ARG A 17 20.36 -2.10 4.85
C ARG A 17 18.83 -2.01 4.83
N ILE A 18 18.30 -1.40 3.77
CA ILE A 18 16.86 -1.31 3.52
C ILE A 18 16.51 -2.22 2.35
N ILE A 19 15.62 -3.19 2.59
CA ILE A 19 15.08 -4.05 1.54
C ILE A 19 13.67 -3.60 1.17
N THR A 20 13.40 -3.51 -0.12
CA THR A 20 12.07 -3.31 -0.70
C THR A 20 11.46 -4.67 -1.06
N ARG A 21 10.15 -4.82 -0.86
CA ARG A 21 9.39 -6.00 -1.26
C ARG A 21 7.97 -5.61 -1.62
N ILE A 22 7.31 -6.47 -2.38
CA ILE A 22 5.89 -6.33 -2.67
C ILE A 22 5.11 -6.68 -1.41
N GLY A 23 4.25 -5.76 -0.97
CA GLY A 23 3.34 -5.95 0.14
C GLY A 23 2.06 -6.64 -0.29
N ARG A 24 1.34 -7.22 0.68
CA ARG A 24 0.06 -7.90 0.44
C ARG A 24 -1.06 -6.97 -0.04
N GLY A 25 -1.05 -5.70 0.39
CA GLY A 25 -2.10 -4.74 0.08
C GLY A 25 -1.88 -3.39 0.77
N PHE A 26 -2.53 -2.34 0.28
CA PHE A 26 -2.39 -0.94 0.71
C PHE A 26 -2.84 -0.71 2.16
N SER A 27 -2.14 0.17 2.86
CA SER A 27 -2.52 0.58 4.22
C SER A 27 -3.77 1.45 4.18
N LEU A 28 -4.56 1.42 5.26
CA LEU A 28 -5.68 2.35 5.45
C LEU A 28 -5.24 3.82 5.38
N ASN A 29 -4.01 4.14 5.81
CA ASN A 29 -3.47 5.49 5.74
C ASN A 29 -3.13 5.90 4.30
N GLU A 30 -2.61 4.96 3.52
CA GLU A 30 -2.28 5.18 2.09
C GLU A 30 -3.57 5.42 1.29
N LEU A 31 -4.60 4.59 1.50
CA LEU A 31 -5.90 4.76 0.86
C LEU A 31 -6.55 6.10 1.23
N ARG A 32 -6.53 6.47 2.52
CA ARG A 32 -7.06 7.76 2.99
C ARG A 32 -6.32 8.94 2.35
N ALA A 33 -4.99 8.88 2.27
CA ALA A 33 -4.18 9.93 1.66
C ALA A 33 -4.38 10.02 0.14
N ALA A 34 -4.68 8.90 -0.52
CA ALA A 34 -5.06 8.87 -1.93
C ALA A 34 -6.53 9.30 -2.18
N GLY A 35 -7.32 9.54 -1.13
CA GLY A 35 -8.74 9.87 -1.25
C GLY A 35 -9.63 8.67 -1.60
N ILE A 36 -9.13 7.44 -1.47
CA ILE A 36 -9.86 6.22 -1.78
C ILE A 36 -10.51 5.67 -0.51
N THR A 37 -11.82 5.48 -0.54
CA THR A 37 -12.56 4.79 0.52
C THR A 37 -12.41 3.28 0.40
N ILE A 38 -12.62 2.57 1.51
CA ILE A 38 -12.48 1.09 1.57
C ILE A 38 -13.44 0.41 0.57
N ASP A 39 -14.66 0.93 0.43
CA ASP A 39 -15.66 0.38 -0.50
C ASP A 39 -15.26 0.58 -1.96
N VAL A 40 -14.70 1.75 -2.29
CA VAL A 40 -14.16 2.03 -3.64
C VAL A 40 -12.96 1.12 -3.91
N ALA A 41 -12.04 0.99 -2.95
CA ALA A 41 -10.89 0.09 -3.07
C ALA A 41 -11.31 -1.36 -3.32
N LYS A 42 -12.32 -1.87 -2.58
CA LYS A 42 -12.87 -3.21 -2.80
C LYS A 42 -13.50 -3.35 -4.20
N ARG A 43 -14.26 -2.34 -4.65
CA ARG A 43 -14.90 -2.35 -5.98
C ARG A 43 -13.88 -2.33 -7.11
N LEU A 44 -12.76 -1.62 -6.93
CA LEU A 44 -11.64 -1.55 -7.86
C LEU A 44 -10.72 -2.79 -7.80
N GLY A 45 -10.91 -3.68 -6.83
CA GLY A 45 -10.04 -4.84 -6.62
C GLY A 45 -8.67 -4.49 -6.02
N ILE A 46 -8.54 -3.31 -5.39
CA ILE A 46 -7.31 -2.88 -4.73
C ILE A 46 -7.11 -3.72 -3.46
N PRO A 47 -5.97 -4.40 -3.31
CA PRO A 47 -5.71 -5.20 -2.13
C PRO A 47 -5.49 -4.30 -0.91
N ILE A 48 -6.13 -4.62 0.23
CA ILE A 48 -6.09 -3.80 1.45
C ILE A 48 -5.42 -4.58 2.58
N ASP A 49 -4.40 -3.99 3.20
CA ASP A 49 -3.78 -4.48 4.44
C ASP A 49 -4.16 -3.59 5.63
N LYS A 50 -5.25 -3.96 6.30
CA LYS A 50 -5.78 -3.24 7.48
C LYS A 50 -4.83 -3.25 8.68
N ARG A 51 -3.86 -4.18 8.74
CA ARG A 51 -2.95 -4.33 9.88
C ARG A 51 -1.74 -3.42 9.77
N ARG A 52 -1.41 -2.96 8.56
CA ARG A 52 -0.24 -2.12 8.29
C ARG A 52 -0.54 -0.65 8.57
N ARG A 53 0.24 -0.05 9.47
CA ARG A 53 0.13 1.38 9.82
C ARG A 53 1.09 2.29 9.06
N SER A 54 2.09 1.72 8.38
CA SER A 54 3.04 2.51 7.59
C SER A 54 2.37 3.10 6.34
N SER A 55 2.63 4.38 6.11
CA SER A 55 2.28 5.12 4.90
C SER A 55 3.56 5.48 4.14
N ARG A 56 3.51 5.41 2.82
CA ARG A 56 4.60 5.81 1.92
C ARG A 56 4.02 6.59 0.75
N GLU A 57 4.68 7.68 0.40
CA GLU A 57 4.26 8.55 -0.73
C GLU A 57 4.26 7.79 -2.06
N GLU A 58 5.25 6.93 -2.31
CA GLU A 58 5.30 6.07 -3.50
C GLU A 58 4.02 5.25 -3.69
N ASN A 59 3.48 4.69 -2.59
CA ASN A 59 2.25 3.90 -2.63
C ASN A 59 1.01 4.77 -2.78
N ILE A 60 1.02 5.99 -2.23
CA ILE A 60 -0.07 6.95 -2.38
C ILE A 60 -0.13 7.44 -3.83
N GLN A 61 1.02 7.70 -4.44
CA GLN A 61 1.13 8.12 -5.83
C GLN A 61 0.68 7.00 -6.80
N MET A 62 0.96 5.74 -6.47
CA MET A 62 0.43 4.59 -7.23
C MET A 62 -1.10 4.44 -7.15
N LEU A 63 -1.74 5.01 -6.12
CA LEU A 63 -3.19 4.94 -5.93
C LEU A 63 -3.92 6.14 -6.56
N LYS A 64 -3.21 7.23 -6.90
CA LYS A 64 -3.78 8.36 -7.64
C LYS A 64 -3.87 8.04 -9.12
#